data_AF-A0A5A5RCG3-F1
#
_entry.id   AF-A0A5A5RCG3-F1
#
_cell.length_a   1.000
_cell.length_b   1.000
_cell.length_c   1.000
_cell.angle_alpha   90.00
_cell.angle_beta   90.00
_cell.angle_gamma   90.00
#
_symmetry.space_group_name_H-M   'P 1'
#
loop_
_entity.id
_entity.type
_entity.pdbx_description
1 polymer ?
#
loop_
_entity_poly.entity_id
_entity_poly.type
_entity_poly.pdbx_seq_one_letter_code
_entity_poly.pdbx_strand_id
1 'polypeptide(L)'
;MRKPNLLQKLAITGFAGAITAGITGVGVVFSSTPAQAISKEVYQKAVDIVREDSKNKKLDLCTEIIVILRLWEHYIEQQSNNGNKAIGQALIDGQIVPSCNLGGETEKSLTFAFINPENSTSTSFDIADPGFSIASVLYEVNLDPDMPDVFETLGVSNDPTSNFRITFTPTGFEPLVIATPFDSLGNPIFISGVDNNNVAIGLAVDVIGTKDITCVPEPSTILSLLALGTLGAASTLKRKLKPSQSTEKETTKVS
;
A
#
# COMPACT_ATOMS: atom_id res chain seq x y z
N MET A 1 -21.86 -11.62 31.27
CA MET A 1 -21.85 -10.62 30.18
C MET A 1 -20.45 -10.58 29.57
N ARG A 2 -20.25 -11.20 28.40
CA ARG A 2 -18.98 -11.22 27.66
C ARG A 2 -18.91 -9.97 26.77
N LYS A 3 -17.82 -9.19 26.86
CA LYS A 3 -17.50 -8.12 25.90
C LYS A 3 -17.33 -8.71 24.49
N PRO A 4 -17.87 -8.09 23.43
CA PRO A 4 -17.63 -8.56 22.07
C PRO A 4 -16.18 -8.29 21.65
N ASN A 5 -15.59 -9.28 20.96
CA ASN A 5 -14.22 -9.32 20.47
C ASN A 5 -14.06 -8.39 19.25
N LEU A 6 -12.95 -7.64 19.20
CA LEU A 6 -12.67 -6.57 18.24
C LEU A 6 -12.55 -7.07 16.77
N LEU A 7 -12.37 -8.38 16.59
CA LEU A 7 -12.14 -9.06 15.31
C LEU A 7 -13.35 -9.10 14.34
N GLN A 8 -14.52 -8.62 14.74
CA GLN A 8 -15.69 -8.49 13.84
C GLN A 8 -15.84 -7.08 13.23
N LYS A 9 -14.96 -6.13 13.54
CA LYS A 9 -15.05 -4.75 13.05
C LYS A 9 -14.09 -4.41 11.90
N LEU A 10 -13.05 -5.22 11.65
CA LEU A 10 -12.21 -5.09 10.45
C LEU A 10 -12.67 -6.08 9.37
N ALA A 11 -13.86 -5.83 8.82
CA ALA A 11 -14.16 -6.24 7.45
C ALA A 11 -13.76 -5.07 6.56
N ILE A 12 -12.69 -5.28 5.79
CA ILE A 12 -12.16 -4.36 4.78
C ILE A 12 -13.32 -3.73 4.01
N THR A 13 -13.55 -2.45 4.27
CA THR A 13 -14.48 -1.65 3.49
C THR A 13 -13.82 -1.50 2.13
N GLY A 14 -14.49 -1.98 1.08
CA GLY A 14 -13.96 -2.01 -0.27
C GLY A 14 -13.47 -0.63 -0.69
N PHE A 15 -12.21 -0.53 -1.07
CA PHE A 15 -11.67 0.64 -1.72
C PHE A 15 -12.26 0.73 -3.12
N ALA A 16 -13.39 1.43 -3.23
CA ALA A 16 -13.79 2.31 -4.34
C ALA A 16 -15.22 2.82 -4.10
N GLY A 17 -15.37 3.95 -3.41
CA GLY A 17 -16.64 4.64 -3.33
C GLY A 17 -16.73 5.65 -2.18
N ALA A 18 -16.28 6.88 -2.45
CA ALA A 18 -16.50 8.09 -1.67
C ALA A 18 -15.83 8.17 -0.29
N ILE A 19 -14.84 9.07 -0.22
CA ILE A 19 -14.64 9.89 0.97
C ILE A 19 -15.97 10.62 1.23
N THR A 20 -16.76 10.15 2.19
CA THR A 20 -17.74 10.98 2.91
C THR A 20 -17.94 10.39 4.30
N ALA A 21 -17.64 11.20 5.31
CA ALA A 21 -17.87 10.93 6.71
C ALA A 21 -19.33 10.51 6.99
N GLY A 22 -19.53 9.54 7.90
CA GLY A 22 -20.86 9.19 8.37
C GLY A 22 -20.92 7.87 9.13
N ILE A 23 -20.53 7.86 10.41
CA ILE A 23 -20.87 6.79 11.34
C ILE A 23 -22.38 6.90 11.63
N THR A 24 -23.23 6.06 11.02
CA THR A 24 -24.44 5.49 11.66
C THR A 24 -25.09 4.43 10.76
N GLY A 25 -25.48 3.32 11.37
CA GLY A 25 -25.67 2.03 10.70
C GLY A 25 -26.74 1.97 9.62
N VAL A 26 -26.38 1.42 8.47
CA VAL A 26 -27.22 0.69 7.52
C VAL A 26 -26.34 -0.37 6.87
N GLY A 27 -26.85 -1.59 6.70
CA GLY A 27 -26.11 -2.72 6.13
C GLY A 27 -25.54 -2.41 4.74
N VAL A 28 -24.27 -2.74 4.54
CA VAL A 28 -23.55 -2.54 3.28
C VAL A 28 -23.75 -3.77 2.39
N VAL A 29 -24.25 -3.54 1.18
CA VAL A 29 -24.28 -4.51 0.09
C VAL A 29 -22.95 -4.43 -0.63
N PHE A 30 -22.23 -5.54 -0.73
CA PHE A 30 -20.96 -5.61 -1.47
C PHE A 30 -21.21 -5.91 -2.95
N SER A 31 -20.80 -5.00 -3.84
CA SER A 31 -20.66 -5.30 -5.27
C SER A 31 -19.22 -5.79 -5.54
N SER A 32 -19.09 -6.98 -6.11
CA SER A 32 -17.80 -7.59 -6.46
C SER A 32 -17.25 -7.02 -7.77
N THR A 33 -16.54 -5.90 -7.70
CA THR A 33 -15.57 -5.54 -8.74
C THR A 33 -14.30 -6.37 -8.53
N PRO A 34 -13.59 -6.82 -9.60
CA PRO A 34 -12.30 -7.46 -9.44
C PRO A 34 -11.36 -6.54 -8.64
N ALA A 35 -10.53 -7.12 -7.78
CA ALA A 35 -9.59 -6.40 -6.94
C ALA A 35 -8.81 -5.39 -7.82
N GLN A 36 -9.03 -4.10 -7.60
CA GLN A 36 -8.33 -3.05 -8.33
C GLN A 36 -6.83 -3.21 -8.07
N ALA A 37 -6.04 -3.09 -9.14
CA ALA A 37 -4.59 -3.08 -9.05
C ALA A 37 -4.14 -1.92 -8.15
N ILE A 38 -3.15 -2.15 -7.29
CA ILE A 38 -2.66 -1.13 -6.36
C ILE A 38 -1.57 -0.33 -7.07
N SER A 39 -1.89 0.89 -7.47
CA SER A 39 -0.91 1.86 -7.96
C SER A 39 -0.07 2.45 -6.81
N LYS A 40 1.04 3.13 -7.14
CA LYS A 40 1.88 3.80 -6.14
C LYS A 40 1.10 4.81 -5.30
N GLU A 41 0.22 5.58 -5.94
CA GLU A 41 -0.62 6.57 -5.26
C GLU A 41 -1.61 5.90 -4.29
N VAL A 42 -2.23 4.79 -4.69
CA VAL A 42 -3.13 4.01 -3.82
C VAL A 42 -2.36 3.43 -2.65
N TYR A 43 -1.16 2.88 -2.88
CA TYR A 43 -0.30 2.36 -1.83
C TYR A 43 0.07 3.44 -0.81
N GLN A 44 0.53 4.62 -1.26
CA GLN A 44 0.88 5.74 -0.37
C GLN A 44 -0.31 6.20 0.46
N LYS A 45 -1.49 6.41 -0.17
CA LYS A 45 -2.70 6.82 0.56
C LYS A 45 -3.11 5.79 1.62
N ALA A 46 -2.97 4.50 1.32
CA ALA A 46 -3.26 3.45 2.29
C ALA A 46 -2.28 3.49 3.48
N VAL A 47 -1.00 3.77 3.23
CA VAL A 47 0.00 3.99 4.29
C VAL A 47 -0.36 5.20 5.15
N ASP A 48 -0.76 6.33 4.55
CA ASP A 48 -1.16 7.52 5.31
C ASP A 48 -2.37 7.27 6.22
N ILE A 49 -3.37 6.52 5.74
CA ILE A 49 -4.53 6.11 6.55
C ILE A 49 -4.10 5.25 7.74
N VAL A 50 -3.18 4.31 7.52
CA VAL A 50 -2.68 3.43 8.59
C VAL A 50 -1.94 4.25 9.65
N ARG A 51 -1.10 5.19 9.24
CA ARG A 51 -0.41 6.15 10.13
C ARG A 51 -1.40 7.03 10.89
N GLU A 52 -2.43 7.55 10.23
CA GLU A 52 -3.50 8.34 10.87
C GLU A 52 -4.24 7.51 11.94
N ASP A 53 -4.59 6.26 11.61
CA ASP A 53 -5.27 5.36 12.54
C ASP A 53 -4.36 4.96 13.72
N SER A 54 -3.05 4.79 13.49
CA SER A 54 -2.03 4.60 14.55
C SER A 54 -1.92 5.82 15.47
N LYS A 55 -1.79 7.02 14.90
CA LYS A 55 -1.77 8.31 15.63
C LYS A 55 -3.00 8.47 16.53
N ASN A 56 -4.16 8.05 16.02
CA ASN A 56 -5.44 8.08 16.73
C ASN A 56 -5.66 6.87 17.67
N LYS A 57 -4.66 6.01 17.85
CA LYS A 57 -4.69 4.82 18.73
C LYS A 57 -5.80 3.83 18.37
N LYS A 58 -6.21 3.79 17.11
CA LYS A 58 -7.17 2.81 16.58
C LYS A 58 -6.47 1.51 16.18
N LEU A 59 -5.19 1.58 15.86
CA LEU A 59 -4.31 0.44 15.60
C LEU A 59 -3.26 0.35 16.70
N ASP A 60 -2.94 -0.88 17.11
CA ASP A 60 -1.72 -1.14 17.84
C ASP A 60 -0.55 -1.29 16.87
N LEU A 61 0.65 -1.06 17.38
CA LEU A 61 1.90 -1.09 16.64
C LEU A 61 2.14 -2.40 15.86
N CYS A 62 1.74 -3.56 16.40
CA CYS A 62 1.90 -4.81 15.65
C CYS A 62 0.94 -4.89 14.47
N THR A 63 -0.31 -4.50 14.69
CA THR A 63 -1.30 -4.46 13.61
C THR A 63 -0.87 -3.49 12.52
N GLU A 64 -0.35 -2.33 12.88
CA GLU A 64 0.15 -1.32 11.94
C GLU A 64 1.28 -1.88 11.04
N ILE A 65 2.33 -2.44 11.64
CA ILE A 65 3.46 -3.04 10.91
C ILE A 65 2.96 -4.14 9.96
N ILE A 66 2.08 -5.03 10.43
CA ILE A 66 1.54 -6.10 9.59
C ILE A 66 0.76 -5.53 8.41
N VAL A 67 -0.06 -4.49 8.62
CA VAL A 67 -0.85 -3.88 7.55
C VAL A 67 0.06 -3.20 6.52
N ILE A 68 1.07 -2.44 6.95
CA ILE A 68 2.02 -1.78 6.03
C ILE A 68 2.80 -2.81 5.21
N LEU A 69 3.28 -3.89 5.84
CA LEU A 69 3.97 -4.99 5.14
C LEU A 69 3.06 -5.65 4.10
N ARG A 70 1.81 -5.94 4.45
CA ARG A 70 0.82 -6.54 3.53
C ARG A 70 0.50 -5.61 2.35
N LEU A 71 0.34 -4.32 2.61
CA LEU A 71 0.10 -3.31 1.56
C LEU A 71 1.26 -3.28 0.58
N TRP A 72 2.49 -3.37 1.08
CA TRP A 72 3.69 -3.43 0.26
C TRP A 72 3.79 -4.72 -0.55
N GLU A 73 3.57 -5.88 0.07
CA GLU A 73 3.52 -7.18 -0.62
C GLU A 73 2.51 -7.17 -1.78
N HIS A 74 1.33 -6.59 -1.57
CA HIS A 74 0.37 -6.44 -2.65
C HIS A 74 0.80 -5.41 -3.70
N TYR A 75 1.37 -4.28 -3.31
CA TYR A 75 1.88 -3.29 -4.27
C TYR A 75 2.94 -3.91 -5.19
N ILE A 76 3.95 -4.60 -4.63
CA ILE A 76 5.01 -5.24 -5.43
C ILE A 76 4.46 -6.38 -6.30
N GLU A 77 3.53 -7.19 -5.78
CA GLU A 77 2.87 -8.24 -6.57
C GLU A 77 2.14 -7.64 -7.78
N GLN A 78 1.43 -6.52 -7.59
CA GLN A 78 0.73 -5.84 -8.69
C GLN A 78 1.71 -5.24 -9.70
N GLN A 79 2.83 -4.65 -9.26
CA GLN A 79 3.87 -4.15 -10.18
C GLN A 79 4.55 -5.29 -10.95
N SER A 80 4.80 -6.42 -10.31
CA SER A 80 5.31 -7.65 -10.92
C SER A 80 4.34 -8.17 -12.00
N ASN A 81 3.06 -8.29 -11.66
CA ASN A 81 2.01 -8.70 -12.59
C ASN A 81 1.83 -7.73 -13.77
N ASN A 82 2.16 -6.45 -13.58
CA ASN A 82 2.19 -5.43 -14.64
C ASN A 82 3.42 -5.54 -15.56
N GLY A 83 4.35 -6.47 -15.28
CA GLY A 83 5.58 -6.67 -16.05
C GLY A 83 6.69 -5.66 -15.74
N ASN A 84 6.58 -4.91 -14.63
CA ASN A 84 7.63 -3.99 -14.23
C ASN A 84 8.86 -4.76 -13.78
N LYS A 85 10.02 -4.39 -14.30
CA LYS A 85 11.30 -5.03 -13.93
C LYS A 85 12.04 -4.29 -12.83
N ALA A 86 11.68 -3.04 -12.59
CA ALA A 86 12.29 -2.17 -11.61
C ALA A 86 11.23 -1.27 -10.97
N ILE A 87 11.29 -1.14 -9.65
CA ILE A 87 10.58 -0.13 -8.87
C ILE A 87 11.59 0.54 -7.92
N GLY A 88 11.44 1.84 -7.68
CA GLY A 88 12.26 2.56 -6.74
C GLY A 88 11.92 2.17 -5.31
N GLN A 89 12.94 2.14 -4.46
CA GLN A 89 12.81 1.86 -3.04
C GLN A 89 13.70 2.83 -2.25
N ALA A 90 13.11 3.49 -1.25
CA ALA A 90 13.86 4.16 -0.20
C ALA A 90 14.18 3.12 0.89
N LEU A 91 15.40 3.10 1.40
CA LEU A 91 15.80 2.16 2.44
C LEU A 91 16.26 2.94 3.66
N ILE A 92 15.71 2.59 4.82
CA ILE A 92 16.14 3.13 6.11
C ILE A 92 17.06 2.08 6.75
N ASP A 93 18.30 2.47 7.06
CA ASP A 93 19.35 1.58 7.57
C ASP A 93 19.55 0.30 6.75
N GLY A 94 19.41 0.45 5.43
CA GLY A 94 19.57 -0.63 4.44
C GLY A 94 18.43 -1.67 4.46
N GLN A 95 17.36 -1.44 5.22
CA GLN A 95 16.19 -2.32 5.23
C GLN A 95 15.31 -2.08 4.00
N ILE A 96 14.90 -3.16 3.35
CA ILE A 96 14.10 -3.17 2.11
C ILE A 96 12.61 -3.18 2.41
N VAL A 97 12.25 -3.43 3.68
CA VAL A 97 10.85 -3.38 4.11
C VAL A 97 10.40 -1.92 4.25
N PRO A 98 9.17 -1.61 3.83
CA PRO A 98 8.60 -0.26 3.89
C PRO A 98 8.40 0.23 5.34
N SER A 99 8.56 -0.64 6.33
CA SER A 99 8.45 -0.33 7.74
C SER A 99 9.71 -0.82 8.44
N CYS A 100 10.47 0.10 9.02
CA CYS A 100 11.52 -0.23 9.96
C CYS A 100 11.06 0.19 11.36
N ASN A 101 11.26 -0.67 12.37
CA ASN A 101 11.08 -0.30 13.78
C ASN A 101 12.46 0.02 14.34
N LEU A 102 12.86 1.28 14.29
CA LEU A 102 14.25 1.62 14.59
C LEU A 102 14.44 2.46 15.86
N GLY A 103 13.39 2.68 16.66
CA GLY A 103 13.46 3.48 17.88
C GLY A 103 13.69 4.96 17.58
N GLY A 104 12.89 5.82 18.21
CA GLY A 104 12.94 7.26 18.00
C GLY A 104 14.29 7.90 18.38
N GLU A 105 14.54 9.10 17.84
CA GLU A 105 15.63 10.01 18.21
C GLU A 105 17.07 9.51 17.97
N THR A 106 17.26 8.48 17.15
CA THR A 106 18.59 8.03 16.72
C THR A 106 18.82 8.33 15.25
N GLU A 107 20.02 8.79 14.90
CA GLU A 107 20.40 9.04 13.51
C GLU A 107 20.20 7.77 12.66
N LYS A 108 19.58 7.95 11.50
CA LYS A 108 19.28 6.92 10.50
C LYS A 108 19.99 7.24 9.19
N SER A 109 20.30 6.20 8.45
CA SER A 109 20.77 6.31 7.07
C SER A 109 19.62 6.07 6.09
N LEU A 110 19.45 6.99 5.14
CA LEU A 110 18.59 6.81 3.98
C LEU A 110 19.44 6.47 2.77
N THR A 111 19.05 5.45 2.03
CA THR A 111 19.64 5.10 0.74
C THR A 111 18.54 4.83 -0.28
N PHE A 112 18.89 4.76 -1.55
CA PHE A 112 17.95 4.46 -2.63
C PHE A 112 18.46 3.31 -3.50
N ALA A 113 17.54 2.47 -3.96
CA ALA A 113 17.84 1.44 -4.95
C ALA A 113 16.61 1.17 -5.83
N PHE A 114 16.86 0.68 -7.04
CA PHE A 114 15.83 -0.04 -7.80
C PHE A 114 15.82 -1.51 -7.35
N ILE A 115 14.62 -2.04 -7.10
CA ILE A 115 14.39 -3.45 -6.77
C ILE A 115 13.53 -4.12 -7.85
N ASN A 116 13.71 -5.42 -8.02
CA ASN A 116 12.88 -6.22 -8.91
C ASN A 116 11.63 -6.72 -8.15
N PRO A 117 10.40 -6.36 -8.57
CA PRO A 117 9.19 -6.79 -7.88
C PRO A 117 8.90 -8.30 -8.01
N GLU A 118 9.53 -9.04 -8.94
CA GLU A 118 9.33 -10.49 -9.10
C GLU A 118 10.02 -11.33 -8.03
N ASN A 119 11.17 -10.86 -7.52
CA ASN A 119 11.98 -11.64 -6.58
C ASN A 119 12.14 -10.96 -5.21
N SER A 120 11.69 -9.72 -5.04
CA SER A 120 11.72 -8.95 -3.78
C SER A 120 13.09 -8.91 -3.09
N THR A 121 14.14 -9.33 -3.78
CA THR A 121 15.51 -9.36 -3.27
C THR A 121 16.18 -8.04 -3.62
N SER A 122 16.90 -7.45 -2.66
CA SER A 122 17.83 -6.34 -2.88
C SER A 122 19.07 -6.77 -3.67
N THR A 123 18.87 -7.43 -4.80
CA THR A 123 19.88 -7.34 -5.83
C THR A 123 19.73 -5.91 -6.34
N SER A 124 20.63 -5.04 -5.91
CA SER A 124 20.97 -3.81 -6.64
C SER A 124 20.78 -4.12 -8.12
N PHE A 125 19.74 -3.56 -8.74
CA PHE A 125 19.60 -3.71 -10.17
C PHE A 125 20.91 -3.19 -10.74
N ASP A 126 21.66 -4.02 -11.46
CA ASP A 126 22.88 -3.58 -12.12
C ASP A 126 22.48 -2.35 -12.94
N ILE A 127 22.98 -1.18 -12.53
CA ILE A 127 22.71 0.14 -13.13
C ILE A 127 23.24 0.20 -14.60
N ALA A 128 23.65 -0.94 -15.14
CA ALA A 128 24.15 -1.17 -16.48
C ALA A 128 23.04 -1.35 -17.54
N ASP A 129 21.75 -1.37 -17.18
CA ASP A 129 20.69 -1.14 -18.18
C ASP A 129 20.68 0.37 -18.52
N PRO A 130 21.03 0.77 -19.76
CA PRO A 130 21.28 2.17 -20.14
C PRO A 130 20.10 3.13 -19.93
N GLY A 131 18.93 2.65 -19.53
CA GLY A 131 17.75 3.46 -19.23
C GLY A 131 17.65 4.03 -17.80
N PHE A 132 18.49 3.60 -16.84
CA PHE A 132 18.27 3.91 -15.41
C PHE A 132 19.49 4.53 -14.69
N SER A 133 20.35 5.26 -15.40
CA SER A 133 21.45 5.97 -14.74
C SER A 133 20.92 7.07 -13.82
N ILE A 134 21.04 6.86 -12.51
CA ILE A 134 20.67 7.84 -11.48
C ILE A 134 21.87 8.78 -11.29
N ALA A 135 21.64 10.09 -11.44
CA ALA A 135 22.64 11.10 -11.12
C ALA A 135 22.47 11.63 -9.69
N SER A 136 21.22 11.74 -9.23
CA SER A 136 20.94 12.22 -7.88
C SER A 136 19.62 11.68 -7.35
N VAL A 137 19.43 11.75 -6.03
CA VAL A 137 18.19 11.39 -5.35
C VAL A 137 17.82 12.51 -4.37
N LEU A 138 16.61 13.04 -4.52
CA LEU A 138 15.98 13.95 -3.54
C LEU A 138 15.24 13.11 -2.51
N TYR A 139 15.49 13.40 -1.23
CA TYR A 139 14.76 12.83 -0.11
C TYR A 139 13.87 13.88 0.52
N GLU A 140 12.60 13.51 0.70
CA GLU A 140 11.59 14.33 1.33
C GLU A 140 10.88 13.50 2.41
N VAL A 141 10.32 14.16 3.42
CA VAL A 141 9.68 13.49 4.54
C VAL A 141 8.36 14.14 4.92
N ASN A 142 7.36 13.33 5.19
CA ASN A 142 6.14 13.73 5.87
C ASN A 142 6.20 13.25 7.33
N LEU A 143 6.04 14.18 8.26
CA LEU A 143 6.12 13.93 9.72
C LEU A 143 4.75 13.96 10.40
N ASP A 144 3.69 14.26 9.65
CA ASP A 144 2.33 14.35 10.15
C ASP A 144 1.33 13.73 9.16
N PRO A 145 0.74 12.56 9.50
CA PRO A 145 -0.26 11.92 8.65
C PRO A 145 -1.57 12.70 8.53
N ASP A 146 -1.85 13.69 9.40
CA ASP A 146 -3.01 14.58 9.26
C ASP A 146 -2.81 15.61 8.13
N MET A 147 -1.57 15.75 7.62
CA MET A 147 -1.21 16.62 6.50
C MET A 147 -0.48 15.81 5.41
N PRO A 148 -1.13 14.84 4.76
CA PRO A 148 -0.48 13.83 3.91
C PRO A 148 0.22 14.39 2.67
N ASP A 149 -0.13 15.60 2.24
CA ASP A 149 0.46 16.28 1.07
C ASP A 149 1.61 17.22 1.44
N VAL A 150 1.94 17.36 2.72
CA VAL A 150 3.00 18.26 3.20
C VAL A 150 4.28 17.45 3.41
N PHE A 151 5.29 17.75 2.61
CA PHE A 151 6.62 17.14 2.68
C PHE A 151 7.69 18.20 2.90
N GLU A 152 8.66 17.88 3.76
CA GLU A 152 9.86 18.68 4.00
C GLU A 152 11.07 18.05 3.30
N THR A 153 11.93 18.86 2.70
CA THR A 153 13.16 18.37 2.08
C THR A 153 14.19 17.98 3.15
N LEU A 154 14.63 16.72 3.13
CA LEU A 154 15.75 16.25 3.95
C LEU A 154 17.10 16.54 3.29
N GLY A 155 17.18 16.39 1.97
CA GLY A 155 18.40 16.67 1.21
C GLY A 155 18.46 15.97 -0.14
N VAL A 156 19.53 16.24 -0.88
CA VAL A 156 19.83 15.60 -2.17
C VAL A 156 21.18 14.90 -2.07
N SER A 157 21.25 13.65 -2.50
CA SER A 157 22.52 12.92 -2.64
C SER A 157 22.86 12.72 -4.11
N ASN A 158 24.13 12.95 -4.46
CA ASN A 158 24.69 12.77 -5.80
C ASN A 158 25.78 11.68 -5.81
N ASP A 159 25.88 10.89 -4.74
CA ASP A 159 26.94 9.91 -4.54
C ASP A 159 26.43 8.49 -4.81
N PRO A 160 26.62 7.95 -6.04
CA PRO A 160 26.22 6.58 -6.34
C PRO A 160 27.05 5.54 -5.58
N THR A 161 28.25 5.89 -5.08
CA THR A 161 29.12 4.93 -4.37
C THR A 161 28.61 4.58 -2.98
N SER A 162 27.79 5.45 -2.38
CA SER A 162 27.12 5.20 -1.10
C SER A 162 25.66 4.76 -1.24
N ASN A 163 25.20 4.44 -2.46
CA ASN A 163 23.78 4.25 -2.80
C ASN A 163 22.94 5.50 -2.48
N PHE A 164 23.48 6.67 -2.85
CA PHE A 164 22.85 7.97 -2.64
C PHE A 164 22.53 8.25 -1.18
N ARG A 165 23.46 7.88 -0.27
CA ARG A 165 23.20 7.97 1.16
C ARG A 165 23.02 9.41 1.62
N ILE A 166 22.05 9.64 2.51
CA ILE A 166 22.02 10.77 3.44
C ILE A 166 21.78 10.26 4.86
N THR A 167 22.08 11.08 5.87
CA THR A 167 21.67 10.82 7.25
C THR A 167 20.55 11.77 7.65
N PHE A 168 19.63 11.28 8.49
CA PHE A 168 18.60 12.10 9.09
C PHE A 168 18.29 11.58 10.49
N THR A 169 17.84 12.47 11.38
CA THR A 169 17.30 12.04 12.68
C THR A 169 15.78 12.15 12.59
N PRO A 170 15.03 11.04 12.65
CA PRO A 170 13.58 11.07 12.60
C PRO A 170 13.05 11.87 13.79
N THR A 171 12.25 12.89 13.49
CA THR A 171 11.50 13.67 14.46
C THR A 171 10.01 13.59 14.10
N GLY A 172 9.10 13.88 15.03
CA GLY A 172 7.66 13.78 14.75
C GLY A 172 7.09 12.35 14.83
N PHE A 173 5.95 12.13 14.18
CA PHE A 173 5.20 10.88 14.27
C PHE A 173 5.37 10.04 12.99
N GLU A 174 5.93 8.84 13.16
CA GLU A 174 6.12 7.82 12.11
C GLU A 174 6.50 8.38 10.74
N PRO A 175 7.73 8.89 10.56
CA PRO A 175 8.15 9.57 9.33
C PRO A 175 7.92 8.74 8.06
N LEU A 176 7.22 9.32 7.08
CA LEU A 176 7.07 8.78 5.73
C LEU A 176 8.06 9.49 4.80
N VAL A 177 9.06 8.76 4.32
CA VAL A 177 10.07 9.25 3.39
C VAL A 177 9.71 8.92 1.95
N ILE A 178 9.85 9.91 1.07
CA ILE A 178 9.83 9.77 -0.38
C ILE A 178 11.24 9.99 -0.92
N ALA A 179 11.67 9.12 -1.82
CA ALA A 179 12.94 9.24 -2.54
C ALA A 179 12.68 9.35 -4.05
N THR A 180 13.02 10.50 -4.64
CA THR A 180 12.82 10.76 -6.06
C THR A 180 14.16 10.75 -6.78
N PRO A 181 14.43 9.77 -7.66
CA PRO A 181 15.66 9.72 -8.43
C PRO A 181 15.59 10.63 -9.67
N PHE A 182 16.71 11.27 -10.01
CA PHE A 182 16.85 12.16 -11.16
C PHE A 182 17.97 11.68 -12.09
N ASP A 183 17.80 11.94 -13.39
CA ASP A 183 18.81 11.72 -14.41
C ASP A 183 19.90 12.81 -14.38
N SER A 184 20.93 12.66 -15.23
CA SER A 184 22.03 13.63 -15.35
C SER A 184 21.63 15.03 -15.84
N LEU A 185 20.41 15.17 -16.38
CA LEU A 185 19.84 16.44 -16.83
C LEU A 185 18.97 17.11 -15.75
N GLY A 186 18.78 16.44 -14.60
CA GLY A 186 17.93 16.91 -13.51
C GLY A 186 16.44 16.63 -13.72
N ASN A 187 16.06 15.74 -14.64
CA ASN A 187 14.67 15.31 -14.78
C ASN A 187 14.39 14.12 -13.85
N PRO A 188 13.21 14.05 -13.22
CA PRO A 188 12.80 12.84 -12.50
C PRO A 188 12.82 11.63 -13.43
N ILE A 189 13.43 10.54 -12.97
CA ILE A 189 13.37 9.26 -13.69
C ILE A 189 11.92 8.75 -13.62
N PHE A 190 11.42 8.26 -14.74
CA PHE A 190 10.06 7.77 -14.87
C PHE A 190 10.04 6.30 -15.27
N ILE A 191 9.43 5.46 -14.42
CA ILE A 191 9.08 4.08 -14.75
C ILE A 191 7.57 3.98 -14.67
N SER A 192 6.92 3.59 -15.76
CA SER A 192 5.47 3.45 -15.82
C SER A 192 5.04 2.20 -15.06
N GLY A 193 4.26 2.36 -14.00
CA GLY A 193 3.62 1.24 -13.31
C GLY A 193 2.13 1.15 -13.58
N VAL A 194 1.44 0.46 -12.66
CA VAL A 194 -0.03 0.38 -12.65
C VAL A 194 -0.64 1.79 -12.69
N ASP A 195 -1.64 1.98 -13.55
CA ASP A 195 -2.32 3.25 -13.81
C ASP A 195 -1.39 4.40 -14.26
N ASN A 196 -0.29 4.09 -14.95
CA ASN A 196 0.74 5.05 -15.40
C ASN A 196 1.39 5.86 -14.26
N ASN A 197 1.34 5.37 -13.02
CA ASN A 197 2.02 6.01 -11.91
C ASN A 197 3.53 5.82 -12.02
N ASN A 198 4.30 6.83 -11.58
CA ASN A 198 5.74 6.74 -11.56
C ASN A 198 6.21 5.82 -10.42
N VAL A 199 6.61 4.60 -10.77
CA VAL A 199 7.13 3.62 -9.79
C VAL A 199 8.64 3.72 -9.61
N ALA A 200 9.31 4.69 -10.24
CA ALA A 200 10.71 4.97 -9.94
C ALA A 200 10.90 5.67 -8.58
N ILE A 201 9.82 6.23 -8.02
CA ILE A 201 9.83 6.90 -6.72
C ILE A 201 9.78 5.86 -5.61
N GLY A 202 10.75 5.92 -4.69
CA GLY A 202 10.82 5.04 -3.52
C GLY A 202 10.04 5.59 -2.31
N LEU A 203 9.52 4.69 -1.48
CA LEU A 203 8.79 5.00 -0.25
C LEU A 203 9.35 4.19 0.93
N ALA A 204 9.51 4.83 2.08
CA ALA A 204 9.83 4.15 3.34
C ALA A 204 9.11 4.82 4.52
N VAL A 205 8.70 4.04 5.50
CA VAL A 205 8.07 4.50 6.74
C VAL A 205 8.91 4.03 7.92
N ASP A 206 9.22 4.94 8.84
CA ASP A 206 9.80 4.57 10.14
C ASP A 206 8.66 4.42 11.15
N VAL A 207 8.28 3.18 11.45
CA VAL A 207 7.22 2.89 12.40
C VAL A 207 7.85 2.85 13.79
N ILE A 208 7.68 3.91 14.58
CA ILE A 208 8.43 4.10 15.82
C ILE A 208 7.89 3.16 16.92
N GLY A 209 8.61 2.07 17.15
CA GLY A 209 8.29 1.08 18.17
C GLY A 209 9.37 0.89 19.23
N THR A 210 9.02 0.19 20.31
CA THR A 210 10.03 -0.41 21.20
C THR A 210 10.67 -1.59 20.46
N LYS A 211 12.00 -1.66 20.49
CA LYS A 211 12.88 -2.62 19.78
C LYS A 211 12.52 -4.11 19.94
N ASP A 212 11.68 -4.49 20.91
CA ASP A 212 11.44 -5.87 21.33
C ASP A 212 10.11 -6.48 20.86
N ILE A 213 9.47 -5.93 19.82
CA ILE A 213 8.16 -6.43 19.39
C ILE A 213 8.33 -7.51 18.30
N THR A 214 8.09 -8.76 18.67
CA THR A 214 7.92 -9.87 17.73
C THR A 214 6.47 -9.96 17.27
N CYS A 215 6.11 -9.32 16.16
CA CYS A 215 4.80 -9.54 15.55
C CYS A 215 4.84 -10.82 14.73
N VAL A 216 4.22 -11.89 15.25
CA VAL A 216 4.07 -13.14 14.51
C VAL A 216 2.77 -13.03 13.69
N PRO A 217 2.82 -13.00 12.35
CA PRO A 217 1.60 -13.04 11.56
C PRO A 217 0.92 -14.40 11.82
N GLU A 218 -0.26 -14.38 12.43
CA GLU A 218 -1.01 -15.62 12.65
C GLU A 218 -1.35 -16.28 11.29
N PRO A 219 -1.15 -17.61 11.15
CA PRO A 219 -1.27 -18.29 9.89
C PRO A 219 -2.73 -18.31 9.40
N SER A 220 -2.95 -17.71 8.22
CA SER A 220 -3.95 -18.03 7.17
C SER A 220 -5.42 -18.30 7.54
N THR A 221 -5.84 -18.10 8.78
CA THR A 221 -7.24 -18.28 9.20
C THR A 221 -8.11 -17.12 8.70
N ILE A 222 -7.50 -15.93 8.56
CA ILE A 222 -8.13 -14.75 7.92
C ILE A 222 -8.36 -15.01 6.42
N LEU A 223 -7.44 -15.68 5.73
CA LEU A 223 -7.57 -16.02 4.30
C LEU A 223 -8.66 -17.07 4.06
N SER A 224 -8.77 -18.05 4.97
CA SER A 224 -9.86 -19.03 4.97
C SER A 224 -11.22 -18.34 5.09
N LEU A 225 -11.36 -17.39 6.02
CA LEU A 225 -12.61 -16.63 6.17
C LEU A 225 -12.85 -15.64 5.02
N LEU A 226 -11.82 -15.01 4.46
CA LEU A 226 -11.94 -14.11 3.32
C LEU A 226 -12.40 -14.88 2.05
N ALA A 227 -11.81 -16.06 1.80
CA ALA A 227 -12.18 -16.93 0.69
C ALA A 227 -13.57 -17.59 0.88
N LEU A 228 -13.95 -17.95 2.11
CA LEU A 228 -15.32 -18.42 2.37
C LEU A 228 -16.36 -17.28 2.29
N GLY A 229 -15.99 -16.06 2.65
CA GLY A 229 -16.85 -14.88 2.52
C GLY A 229 -17.22 -14.55 1.08
N THR A 230 -16.29 -14.73 0.14
CA THR A 230 -16.54 -14.52 -1.30
C THR A 230 -17.33 -15.67 -1.94
N LEU A 231 -17.10 -16.93 -1.54
CA LEU A 231 -17.89 -18.09 -2.03
C LEU A 231 -19.32 -18.10 -1.50
N GLY A 232 -19.55 -17.68 -0.25
CA GLY A 232 -20.88 -17.60 0.35
C GLY A 232 -21.79 -16.58 -0.34
N ALA A 233 -21.24 -15.43 -0.75
CA ALA A 233 -21.97 -14.40 -1.49
C ALA A 233 -22.35 -14.86 -2.92
N ALA A 234 -21.43 -15.51 -3.64
CA ALA A 234 -21.69 -16.02 -4.99
C ALA A 234 -22.71 -17.17 -5.02
N SER A 235 -22.82 -17.98 -3.97
CA SER A 235 -23.73 -19.13 -3.90
C SER A 235 -25.23 -18.73 -3.88
N THR A 236 -25.56 -17.51 -3.43
CA THR A 236 -26.97 -17.05 -3.40
C THR A 236 -27.49 -16.54 -4.75
N LEU A 237 -26.61 -16.26 -5.71
CA LEU A 237 -26.99 -15.71 -7.02
C LEU A 237 -27.56 -16.77 -7.99
N LYS A 238 -27.50 -18.06 -7.65
CA LYS A 238 -28.05 -19.15 -8.50
C LYS A 238 -29.52 -19.50 -8.26
N ARG A 239 -30.22 -18.94 -7.26
CA ARG A 239 -31.63 -19.32 -6.97
C ARG A 239 -32.71 -18.33 -7.45
N LYS A 240 -32.37 -17.30 -8.22
CA LYS A 240 -33.32 -16.24 -8.65
C LYS A 240 -33.61 -16.17 -10.14
N LEU A 241 -33.08 -17.07 -10.97
CA LEU A 241 -33.51 -17.18 -12.37
C LEU A 241 -34.64 -18.21 -12.51
N LYS A 242 -35.86 -17.76 -12.25
CA LYS A 242 -37.10 -18.43 -12.69
C LYS A 242 -37.62 -17.63 -13.89
N PRO A 243 -37.68 -18.17 -15.12
CA PRO A 243 -38.29 -17.46 -16.23
C PRO A 243 -39.78 -17.30 -15.94
N SER A 244 -40.27 -16.07 -15.89
CA SER A 244 -41.69 -15.77 -15.82
C SER A 244 -42.34 -16.10 -17.16
N GLN A 245 -43.21 -17.11 -17.12
CA GLN A 245 -44.10 -17.57 -18.17
C GLN A 245 -44.97 -16.40 -18.69
N SER A 246 -44.82 -15.98 -19.94
CA SER A 246 -45.76 -15.07 -20.60
C SER A 246 -46.99 -15.85 -21.06
N THR A 247 -48.11 -15.67 -20.37
CA THR A 247 -49.42 -16.12 -20.83
C THR A 247 -50.10 -14.93 -21.51
N GLU A 248 -50.12 -14.91 -22.84
CA GLU A 248 -50.95 -13.98 -23.60
C GLU A 248 -52.10 -14.78 -24.20
N LYS A 249 -53.27 -14.62 -23.58
CA LYS A 249 -54.56 -15.18 -23.99
C LYS A 249 -55.39 -14.01 -24.48
N GLU A 250 -55.64 -13.91 -25.77
CA GLU A 250 -56.69 -13.05 -26.30
C GLU A 250 -57.57 -13.81 -27.31
N THR A 251 -58.80 -14.07 -26.87
CA THR A 251 -59.98 -14.40 -27.67
C THR A 251 -60.63 -13.08 -28.10
N THR A 252 -61.11 -12.83 -29.34
CA THR A 252 -62.47 -13.20 -29.81
C THR A 252 -62.76 -12.63 -31.24
N LYS A 253 -63.22 -13.51 -32.15
CA LYS A 253 -64.31 -13.46 -33.20
C LYS A 253 -64.53 -12.27 -34.18
N VAL A 254 -64.84 -12.64 -35.44
CA VAL A 254 -65.77 -12.08 -36.50
C VAL A 254 -65.06 -12.24 -37.87
N SER A 255 -65.60 -12.77 -38.96
CA SER A 255 -66.98 -13.00 -39.45
C SER A 255 -67.28 -14.47 -39.77
#